data_AF-A0A966S7B7-F1
#
_entry.id   AF-A0A966S7B7-F1
#
_cell.length_a   1.000
_cell.length_b   1.000
_cell.length_c   1.000
_cell.angle_alpha   90.00
_cell.angle_beta   90.00
_cell.angle_gamma   90.00
#
_symmetry.space_group_name_H-M   'P 1'
#
loop_
_entity.id
_entity.type
_entity.pdbx_description
1 polymer ?
#
loop_
_entity_poly.entity_id
_entity_poly.type
_entity_poly.pdbx_seq_one_letter_code
_entity_poly.pdbx_strand_id
1 'polypeptide(L)'
;LIDDAYNANPKSMAAAFDTLAAVPARRRVAFVGVMAELKNPEISHRAIAALARRQEIELICVDTNLYGEESITLQAAIARVGEFGDGDAVLVKGSRVAGLERLVAAFA
;
A
#
# COMPACT_ATOMS: atom_id res chain seq x y z
N LEU A 1 2.59 12.14 -2.14
CA LEU A 1 1.61 11.14 -1.67
C LEU A 1 0.60 10.87 -2.78
N ILE A 2 0.27 9.60 -3.02
CA ILE A 2 -0.86 9.15 -3.84
C ILE A 2 -1.87 8.54 -2.87
N ASP A 3 -2.99 9.24 -2.68
CA ASP A 3 -4.12 8.74 -1.89
C ASP A 3 -5.05 7.92 -2.79
N ASP A 4 -5.15 6.62 -2.50
CA ASP A 4 -6.08 5.69 -3.12
C ASP A 4 -6.72 4.77 -2.06
N ALA A 5 -7.00 5.33 -0.88
CA ALA A 5 -7.42 4.61 0.33
C ALA A 5 -8.94 4.31 0.40
N TYR A 6 -9.63 4.15 -0.73
CA TYR A 6 -11.08 3.94 -0.76
C TYR A 6 -11.50 2.54 -1.21
N ASN A 7 -10.88 2.02 -2.27
CA ASN A 7 -11.21 0.73 -2.86
C ASN A 7 -9.94 -0.03 -3.24
N ALA A 8 -9.89 -1.32 -2.93
CA ALA A 8 -8.79 -2.17 -3.35
C ALA A 8 -9.28 -3.53 -3.84
N ASN A 9 -8.98 -3.79 -5.10
CA ASN A 9 -9.03 -5.11 -5.73
C ASN A 9 -7.75 -5.31 -6.58
N PRO A 10 -7.42 -6.54 -7.01
CA PRO A 10 -6.15 -6.83 -7.68
C PRO A 10 -5.88 -5.97 -8.91
N LYS A 11 -6.90 -5.69 -9.72
CA LYS A 11 -6.75 -4.85 -10.93
C LYS A 11 -6.41 -3.41 -10.56
N SER A 12 -7.12 -2.83 -9.59
CA SER A 12 -6.84 -1.46 -9.14
C SER A 12 -5.50 -1.34 -8.42
N MET A 13 -5.08 -2.37 -7.66
CA MET A 13 -3.78 -2.39 -6.99
C MET A 13 -2.64 -2.38 -8.02
N ALA A 14 -2.75 -3.21 -9.05
CA ALA A 14 -1.77 -3.23 -10.14
C ALA A 14 -1.65 -1.87 -10.84
N ALA A 15 -2.78 -1.24 -11.19
CA ALA A 15 -2.77 0.08 -11.81
C ALA A 15 -2.20 1.18 -10.91
N ALA A 16 -2.46 1.11 -9.60
CA ALA A 16 -1.87 2.05 -8.64
C ALA A 16 -0.35 1.86 -8.51
N PHE A 17 0.13 0.62 -8.58
CA PHE A 17 1.57 0.32 -8.59
C PHE A 17 2.24 0.79 -9.88
N ASP A 18 1.62 0.59 -11.04
CA ASP A 18 2.11 1.15 -12.31
C ASP A 18 2.22 2.68 -12.24
N THR A 19 1.23 3.34 -11.64
CA THR A 19 1.24 4.79 -11.41
C THR A 19 2.40 5.18 -10.49
N LEU A 20 2.58 4.50 -9.36
CA LEU A 20 3.66 4.76 -8.41
C LEU A 20 5.05 4.53 -9.04
N ALA A 21 5.22 3.45 -9.81
CA ALA A 21 6.45 3.11 -10.51
C ALA A 21 6.86 4.19 -11.52
N ALA A 22 5.88 4.82 -12.18
CA ALA A 22 6.11 5.90 -13.14
C ALA A 22 6.54 7.23 -12.52
N VAL A 23 6.32 7.43 -11.20
CA VAL A 23 6.75 8.67 -10.52
C VAL A 23 8.28 8.69 -10.41
N PRO A 24 8.98 9.75 -10.88
CA PRO A 24 10.40 9.94 -10.59
C PRO A 24 10.62 10.12 -9.09
N ALA A 25 11.24 9.13 -8.44
CA ALA A 25 11.49 9.13 -7.02
C ALA A 25 12.75 8.32 -6.69
N ARG A 26 13.42 8.69 -5.59
CA ARG A 26 14.55 7.94 -5.02
C ARG A 26 14.07 6.67 -4.33
N ARG A 27 12.89 6.72 -3.71
CA ARG A 27 12.25 5.61 -2.99
C ARG A 27 10.78 5.58 -3.33
N ARG A 28 10.23 4.38 -3.54
CA ARG A 28 8.80 4.15 -3.77
C ARG A 28 8.28 3.21 -2.70
N VAL A 29 7.28 3.66 -1.94
CA VAL A 29 6.70 2.90 -0.84
C VAL A 29 5.18 2.82 -1.02
N ALA A 30 4.62 1.65 -0.79
CA ALA A 30 3.19 1.43 -0.78
C ALA A 30 2.73 0.90 0.59
N PHE A 31 1.96 1.70 1.31
CA PHE A 31 1.19 1.25 2.46
C PHE A 31 -0.09 0.57 1.96
N VAL A 32 -0.21 -0.72 2.23
CA VAL A 32 -1.31 -1.53 1.71
C VAL A 32 -2.12 -2.20 2.80
N GLY A 33 -3.44 -2.05 2.70
CA GLY A 33 -4.41 -2.72 3.55
C GLY A 33 -5.05 -3.92 2.86
N VAL A 34 -6.05 -4.52 3.51
CA VAL A 34 -6.78 -5.65 2.93
C VAL A 34 -7.55 -5.25 1.66
N MET A 35 -7.55 -6.14 0.67
CA MET A 35 -8.52 -6.15 -0.43
C MET A 35 -9.74 -6.98 -0.01
N ALA A 36 -10.89 -6.34 0.13
CA ALA A 36 -12.12 -6.96 0.60
C ALA A 36 -12.84 -7.73 -0.53
N GLU A 37 -13.76 -8.63 -0.14
CA GLU A 37 -14.70 -9.32 -1.05
C GLU A 37 -14.03 -10.16 -2.16
N LEU A 38 -12.82 -10.66 -1.90
CA LEU A 38 -12.12 -11.54 -2.83
C LEU A 38 -12.52 -13.01 -2.66
N LYS A 39 -12.67 -13.72 -3.78
CA LYS A 39 -12.89 -15.17 -3.78
C LYS A 39 -11.67 -15.96 -3.29
N ASN A 40 -10.47 -15.50 -3.62
CA ASN A 40 -9.19 -16.12 -3.25
C ASN A 40 -8.24 -15.04 -2.71
N PRO A 41 -8.41 -14.61 -1.45
CA PRO A 41 -7.68 -13.48 -0.89
C PRO A 41 -6.16 -13.73 -0.87
N GLU A 42 -5.68 -14.89 -0.41
CA GLU A 42 -4.23 -15.16 -0.27
C GLU A 42 -3.52 -15.11 -1.63
N ILE A 43 -4.09 -15.75 -2.66
CA ILE A 43 -3.52 -15.75 -4.01
C ILE A 43 -3.43 -14.33 -4.55
N SER A 44 -4.51 -13.56 -4.38
CA SER A 44 -4.61 -12.20 -4.89
C SER A 44 -3.63 -11.26 -4.20
N HIS A 45 -3.53 -11.29 -2.87
CA HIS A 45 -2.61 -10.47 -2.11
C HIS A 45 -1.15 -10.85 -2.41
N ARG A 46 -0.81 -12.15 -2.47
CA ARG A 46 0.54 -12.59 -2.84
C ARG A 46 0.94 -12.16 -4.26
N ALA A 47 0.00 -12.16 -5.20
CA ALA A 47 0.26 -11.67 -6.56
C ALA A 47 0.62 -10.16 -6.57
N ILE A 48 -0.06 -9.36 -5.75
CA ILE A 48 0.25 -7.94 -5.56
C ILE A 48 1.61 -7.75 -4.88
N ALA A 49 1.93 -8.54 -3.85
CA ALA A 49 3.25 -8.49 -3.22
C ALA A 49 4.38 -8.86 -4.20
N ALA A 50 4.14 -9.84 -5.08
CA ALA A 50 5.09 -10.19 -6.13
C ALA A 50 5.24 -9.07 -7.17
N LEU A 51 4.16 -8.33 -7.49
CA LEU A 51 4.22 -7.18 -8.38
C LEU A 51 5.04 -6.03 -7.76
N ALA A 52 4.80 -5.70 -6.49
CA ALA A 52 5.58 -4.67 -5.77
C ALA A 52 7.08 -4.94 -5.87
N ARG A 53 7.50 -6.18 -5.58
CA ARG A 53 8.91 -6.59 -5.67
C ARG A 53 9.49 -6.43 -7.07
N ARG A 54 8.75 -6.81 -8.12
CA ARG A 54 9.21 -6.65 -9.52
C ARG A 54 9.36 -5.19 -9.94
N GLN A 55 8.60 -4.28 -9.33
CA GLN A 55 8.64 -2.85 -9.62
C GLN A 55 9.50 -2.06 -8.62
N GLU A 56 10.25 -2.75 -7.76
CA GLU A 56 11.11 -2.15 -6.73
C GLU A 56 10.33 -1.19 -5.80
N ILE A 57 9.08 -1.53 -5.53
CA ILE A 57 8.21 -0.84 -4.57
C ILE A 57 8.35 -1.53 -3.22
N GLU A 58 8.75 -0.78 -2.20
CA GLU A 58 8.74 -1.24 -0.82
C GLU A 58 7.29 -1.37 -0.35
N LEU A 59 6.91 -2.56 0.10
CA LEU A 59 5.55 -2.84 0.55
C LEU A 59 5.48 -2.81 2.06
N ILE A 60 4.61 -1.95 2.62
CA ILE A 60 4.31 -1.92 4.05
C ILE A 60 2.87 -2.40 4.23
N CYS A 61 2.71 -3.61 4.78
CA CYS A 61 1.40 -4.19 4.99
C CYS A 61 0.81 -3.69 6.32
N VAL A 62 -0.40 -3.15 6.28
CA VAL A 62 -1.07 -2.53 7.43
C VAL A 62 -2.26 -3.39 7.85
N ASP A 63 -2.22 -3.90 9.07
CA ASP A 63 -3.24 -4.74 9.70
C ASP A 63 -3.66 -5.98 8.87
N THR A 64 -2.79 -6.45 7.97
CA THR A 64 -3.00 -7.67 7.20
C THR A 64 -1.69 -8.34 6.80
N ASN A 65 -1.60 -9.66 6.97
CA ASN A 65 -0.44 -10.48 6.57
C ASN A 65 -0.71 -11.28 5.27
N LEU A 66 -1.84 -11.05 4.60
CA LEU A 66 -2.26 -11.80 3.40
C LEU A 66 -1.29 -11.67 2.23
N TYR A 67 -0.51 -10.57 2.20
CA TYR A 67 0.56 -10.33 1.22
C TYR A 67 1.75 -11.30 1.37
N GLY A 68 1.82 -12.06 2.47
CA GLY A 68 2.94 -12.95 2.78
C GLY A 68 4.18 -12.21 3.28
N GLU A 69 4.00 -11.00 3.77
CA GLU A 69 5.01 -10.15 4.43
C GLU A 69 4.56 -9.89 5.89
N GLU A 70 5.49 -9.47 6.74
CA GLU A 70 5.13 -8.98 8.08
C GLU A 70 4.19 -7.77 7.97
N SER A 71 3.22 -7.71 8.87
CA SER A 71 2.25 -6.63 8.96
C SER A 71 2.51 -5.78 10.18
N ILE A 72 2.40 -4.46 10.03
CA ILE A 72 2.40 -3.51 11.15
C ILE A 72 0.99 -3.01 11.42
N THR A 73 0.77 -2.44 12.60
CA THR A 73 -0.52 -1.83 12.92
C THR A 73 -0.70 -0.50 12.20
N LEU A 74 -1.94 -0.06 11.99
CA LEU A 74 -2.22 1.29 11.48
C LEU A 74 -1.54 2.38 12.31
N GLN A 75 -1.51 2.24 13.64
CA GLN A 75 -0.83 3.20 14.52
C GLN A 75 0.68 3.23 14.26
N ALA A 76 1.30 2.07 14.09
CA ALA A 76 2.72 2.00 13.75
C ALA A 76 2.97 2.60 12.36
N ALA A 77 2.13 2.34 11.36
CA ALA A 77 2.23 2.97 10.05
C ALA A 77 2.16 4.50 10.11
N ILE A 78 1.23 5.05 10.90
CA ILE A 78 1.09 6.50 11.14
C ILE A 78 2.37 7.07 11.76
N ALA A 79 2.98 6.38 12.73
CA ALA A 79 4.22 6.84 13.36
C ALA A 79 5.41 6.93 12.36
N ARG A 80 5.37 6.17 11.28
CA ARG A 80 6.41 6.15 10.24
C ARG A 80 6.26 7.25 9.19
N VAL A 81 5.17 8.02 9.20
CA VAL A 81 4.92 9.06 8.19
C VAL A 81 6.05 10.09 8.13
N GLY A 82 6.63 10.45 9.28
CA GLY A 82 7.77 11.38 9.36
C GLY A 82 9.09 10.84 8.78
N GLU A 83 9.16 9.58 8.36
CA GLU A 83 10.33 9.00 7.68
C GLU A 83 10.42 9.41 6.20
N PHE A 84 9.35 9.95 5.62
CA PHE A 84 9.24 10.25 4.20
C PHE A 84 9.33 11.76 3.95
N GLY A 85 10.04 12.15 2.89
CA GLY A 85 10.21 13.55 2.54
C GLY A 85 10.42 13.76 1.04
N ASP A 86 11.11 14.85 0.70
CA ASP A 86 11.37 15.21 -0.69
C ASP A 86 12.12 14.09 -1.43
N GLY A 87 11.59 13.73 -2.60
CA GLY A 87 12.15 12.67 -3.44
C GLY A 87 11.63 11.25 -3.13
N ASP A 88 10.77 11.08 -2.12
CA ASP A 88 10.06 9.83 -1.88
C ASP A 88 8.66 9.87 -2.49
N ALA A 89 8.24 8.76 -3.11
CA ALA A 89 6.87 8.57 -3.58
C ALA A 89 6.17 7.54 -2.71
N VAL A 90 5.07 7.95 -2.08
CA VAL A 90 4.27 7.10 -1.19
C VAL A 90 2.88 6.91 -1.77
N LEU A 91 2.43 5.67 -1.86
CA LEU A 91 1.05 5.26 -2.13
C LEU A 91 0.40 4.74 -0.84
N VAL A 92 -0.85 5.11 -0.60
CA VAL A 92 -1.69 4.49 0.44
C VAL A 92 -2.91 3.90 -0.23
N LYS A 93 -3.12 2.58 -0.09
CA LYS A 93 -4.21 1.88 -0.77
C LYS A 93 -4.77 0.70 0.02
N GLY A 94 -6.09 0.61 0.10
CA GLY A 94 -6.79 -0.46 0.79
C GLY A 94 -8.28 -0.37 0.55
N SER A 95 -9.02 -1.42 0.87
CA SER A 95 -10.47 -1.33 0.92
C SER A 95 -10.88 -0.47 2.11
N ARG A 96 -12.03 0.20 2.04
CA ARG A 96 -12.55 1.04 3.13
C ARG A 96 -12.51 0.39 4.52
N VAL A 97 -12.70 -0.93 4.61
CA VAL A 97 -12.65 -1.68 5.87
C VAL A 97 -11.27 -1.64 6.55
N ALA A 98 -10.20 -1.32 5.79
CA ALA A 98 -8.84 -1.20 6.29
C ALA A 98 -8.59 0.13 7.04
N GLY A 99 -9.46 1.14 6.89
CA GLY A 99 -9.35 2.40 7.64
C GLY A 99 -8.11 3.25 7.31
N LEU A 100 -7.51 3.07 6.13
CA LEU A 100 -6.24 3.72 5.76
C LEU A 100 -6.37 5.23 5.48
N GLU A 101 -7.58 5.76 5.39
CA GLU A 101 -7.82 7.21 5.37
C GLU A 101 -7.20 7.93 6.57
N ARG A 102 -7.08 7.24 7.72
CA ARG A 102 -6.41 7.78 8.91
C ARG A 102 -4.91 7.91 8.73
N LEU A 103 -4.30 7.02 7.93
CA LEU A 103 -2.89 7.12 7.58
C LEU A 103 -2.66 8.27 6.59
N VAL A 104 -3.54 8.40 5.59
CA VAL A 104 -3.50 9.54 4.65
C VAL A 104 -3.57 10.87 5.40
N ALA A 105 -4.50 11.00 6.36
CA ALA A 105 -4.65 12.22 7.17
C ALA A 105 -3.40 12.57 8.00
N ALA A 106 -2.53 11.61 8.29
CA ALA A 106 -1.29 11.84 9.04
C ALA A 106 -0.13 12.38 8.17
N PHE A 107 -0.24 12.31 6.83
CA PHE A 107 0.69 12.94 5.89
C PHE A 107 0.42 14.44 5.65
N ALA A 108 -0.65 14.98 6.24
CA ALA A 108 -1.08 16.38 6.09
C ALA A 108 -0.45 17.32 7.14
#